data_AF-A0A8J4A7L7-F1
#
_entry.id   AF-A0A8J4A7L7-F1
#
_cell.length_a   1.000
_cell.length_b   1.000
_cell.length_c   1.000
_cell.angle_alpha   90.00
_cell.angle_beta   90.00
_cell.angle_gamma   90.00
#
_symmetry.space_group_name_H-M   'P 1'
#
loop_
_entity.id
_entity.type
_entity.pdbx_description
1 polymer ?
#
loop_
_entity_poly.entity_id
_entity_poly.type
_entity_poly.pdbx_seq_one_letter_code
_entity_poly.pdbx_strand_id
1 'polypeptide(L)'
;MWSQPTPTNAGLRPGFAASLVPGDWALLVRLPSRVLAAVLAVPVDPPLVSAGLAGLATIAQARATPAGLVREVATAIFASAEPPDDPGYPVRDECVRAGFVLAQRVPSADAEAYRAWVRRIGEAGVDPVPGDPVCASQMDLLDECQRALAA
;
A
#
# COMPACT_ATOMS: atom_id res chain seq x y z
N MET A 1 -43.41 21.31 17.73
CA MET A 1 -43.31 20.95 16.30
C MET A 1 -41.84 20.68 16.02
N TRP A 2 -41.38 19.45 16.23
CA TRP A 2 -39.98 19.07 15.98
C TRP A 2 -39.85 18.59 14.55
N SER A 3 -39.07 19.32 13.75
CA SER A 3 -38.58 18.81 12.48
C SER A 3 -37.35 17.95 12.77
N GLN A 4 -37.48 16.63 12.62
CA GLN A 4 -36.32 15.76 12.56
C GLN A 4 -35.61 15.96 11.22
N PRO A 5 -34.28 16.17 11.18
CA PRO A 5 -33.53 16.08 9.95
C PRO A 5 -33.55 14.62 9.48
N THR A 6 -34.06 14.41 8.26
CA THR A 6 -34.03 13.11 7.59
C THR A 6 -32.56 12.73 7.33
N PRO A 7 -32.09 11.54 7.71
CA PRO A 7 -30.76 11.10 7.32
C PRO A 7 -30.76 10.93 5.80
N THR A 8 -30.04 11.82 5.12
CA THR A 8 -29.74 11.71 3.69
C THR A 8 -28.96 10.41 3.49
N ASN A 9 -29.65 9.37 3.02
CA ASN A 9 -29.04 8.22 2.36
C ASN A 9 -28.45 8.68 1.01
N ALA A 10 -27.42 9.51 1.06
CA ALA A 10 -26.54 9.73 -0.08
C ALA A 10 -25.84 8.40 -0.31
N GLY A 11 -26.21 7.72 -1.40
CA GLY A 11 -25.90 6.32 -1.68
C GLY A 11 -24.56 5.85 -1.11
N LEU A 12 -24.64 5.06 -0.03
CA LEU A 12 -23.53 4.29 0.50
C LEU A 12 -23.17 3.25 -0.55
N ARG A 13 -22.31 3.64 -1.51
CA ARG A 13 -21.58 2.65 -2.29
C ARG A 13 -20.85 1.77 -1.26
N PRO A 14 -20.98 0.44 -1.34
CA PRO A 14 -20.20 -0.44 -0.50
C PRO A 14 -18.71 -0.09 -0.66
N GLY A 15 -17.98 0.03 0.45
CA GLY A 15 -16.54 0.25 0.41
C GLY A 15 -15.82 -0.88 -0.33
N PHE A 16 -14.54 -0.69 -0.65
CA PHE A 16 -13.74 -1.69 -1.35
C PHE A 16 -13.65 -3.00 -0.57
N ALA A 17 -13.59 -2.93 0.77
CA ALA A 17 -13.60 -4.10 1.64
C ALA A 17 -14.85 -4.99 1.47
N ALA A 18 -16.00 -4.40 1.15
CA ALA A 18 -17.24 -5.13 0.94
C ALA A 18 -17.44 -5.56 -0.53
N SER A 19 -16.75 -4.89 -1.46
CA SER A 19 -16.91 -5.11 -2.91
C SER A 19 -15.92 -6.13 -3.49
N LEU A 20 -14.79 -6.33 -2.82
CA LEU A 20 -13.75 -7.28 -3.24
C LEU A 20 -13.90 -8.63 -2.54
N VAL A 21 -13.40 -9.68 -3.19
CA VAL A 21 -13.27 -10.99 -2.56
C VAL A 21 -12.33 -10.86 -1.36
N PRO A 22 -12.59 -11.52 -0.20
CA PRO A 22 -11.79 -11.33 1.01
C PRO A 22 -10.27 -11.51 0.82
N GLY A 23 -9.86 -12.47 0.00
CA GLY A 23 -8.45 -12.70 -0.31
C GLY A 23 -7.81 -11.58 -1.15
N ASP A 24 -8.58 -10.94 -2.03
CA ASP A 24 -8.10 -9.83 -2.85
C ASP A 24 -8.01 -8.55 -2.01
N TRP A 25 -8.98 -8.33 -1.12
CA TRP A 25 -8.90 -7.24 -0.14
C TRP A 25 -7.70 -7.40 0.79
N ALA A 26 -7.53 -8.59 1.38
CA ALA A 26 -6.39 -8.88 2.26
C ALA A 26 -5.04 -8.68 1.55
N LEU A 27 -4.95 -9.06 0.27
CA LEU A 27 -3.79 -8.79 -0.57
C LEU A 27 -3.50 -7.29 -0.71
N LEU A 28 -4.50 -6.49 -1.06
CA LEU A 28 -4.32 -5.04 -1.20
C LEU A 28 -3.99 -4.35 0.14
N VAL A 29 -4.49 -4.89 1.26
CA VAL A 29 -4.19 -4.37 2.60
C VAL A 29 -2.75 -4.67 3.03
N ARG A 30 -2.24 -5.88 2.79
CA ARG A 30 -0.88 -6.26 3.24
C ARG A 30 0.24 -5.76 2.34
N LEU A 31 -0.02 -5.58 1.04
CA LEU A 31 1.01 -5.27 0.05
C LEU A 31 1.85 -4.02 0.38
N PRO A 32 1.28 -2.88 0.83
CA PRO A 32 2.08 -1.69 1.12
C PRO A 32 3.14 -1.94 2.21
N SER A 33 2.77 -2.68 3.27
CA SER A 33 3.71 -3.07 4.34
C SER A 33 4.74 -4.09 3.86
N ARG A 34 4.35 -5.00 2.95
CA ARG A 34 5.26 -5.99 2.34
C ARG A 34 6.31 -5.33 1.44
N VAL A 35 5.92 -4.34 0.64
CA VAL A 35 6.85 -3.54 -0.18
C VAL A 35 7.83 -2.78 0.70
N LEU A 36 7.36 -2.13 1.75
CA LEU A 36 8.24 -1.46 2.71
C LEU A 36 9.22 -2.44 3.37
N ALA A 37 8.73 -3.59 3.84
CA ALA A 37 9.57 -4.61 4.45
C ALA A 37 10.63 -5.16 3.48
N ALA A 38 10.27 -5.38 2.21
CA ALA A 38 11.19 -5.86 1.19
C ALA A 38 12.30 -4.84 0.89
N VAL A 39 11.98 -3.54 0.82
CA VAL A 39 12.96 -2.46 0.67
C VAL A 39 13.91 -2.40 1.87
N LEU A 40 13.40 -2.53 3.09
CA LEU A 40 14.20 -2.50 4.33
C LEU A 40 15.00 -3.78 4.58
N ALA A 41 14.63 -4.89 3.94
CA ALA A 41 15.32 -6.18 4.07
C ALA A 41 16.65 -6.24 3.31
N VAL A 42 16.91 -5.27 2.42
CA VAL A 42 18.23 -5.12 1.79
C VAL A 42 19.25 -4.83 2.91
N PRO A 43 20.30 -5.65 3.08
CA PRO A 43 21.22 -5.50 4.21
C PRO A 43 21.92 -4.14 4.22
N VAL A 44 21.81 -3.41 5.33
CA VAL A 44 22.51 -2.13 5.59
C VAL A 44 23.09 -2.14 7.00
N ASP A 45 24.28 -1.56 7.16
CA ASP A 45 24.92 -1.33 8.45
C ASP A 45 25.32 0.16 8.58
N PRO A 46 24.72 0.94 9.50
CA PRO A 46 23.70 0.57 10.49
C PRO A 46 22.27 0.44 9.90
N PRO A 47 21.33 -0.23 10.61
CA PRO A 47 19.97 -0.43 10.13
C PRO A 47 19.18 0.88 9.95
N LEU A 48 18.38 0.95 8.87
CA LEU A 48 17.66 2.14 8.40
C LEU A 48 16.34 2.43 9.15
N VAL A 49 16.42 2.66 10.47
CA VAL A 49 15.24 2.95 11.31
C VAL A 49 14.47 4.19 10.83
N SER A 50 15.17 5.26 10.43
CA SER A 50 14.57 6.49 9.92
C SER A 50 13.79 6.28 8.62
N ALA A 51 14.33 5.50 7.69
CA ALA A 51 13.67 5.16 6.43
C ALA A 51 12.41 4.30 6.69
N GLY A 52 12.49 3.34 7.61
CA GLY A 52 11.33 2.57 8.03
C GLY A 52 10.22 3.44 8.63
N LEU A 53 10.57 4.41 9.48
CA LEU A 53 9.62 5.38 10.03
C LEU A 53 9.01 6.29 8.96
N ALA A 54 9.79 6.71 7.96
CA ALA A 54 9.29 7.52 6.84
C ALA A 54 8.28 6.75 5.97
N GLY A 55 8.56 5.47 5.70
CA GLY A 55 7.62 4.56 5.04
C GLY A 55 6.31 4.41 5.83
N LEU A 56 6.38 4.13 7.13
CA LEU A 56 5.21 4.02 8.00
C LEU A 56 4.42 5.34 8.10
N ALA A 57 5.11 6.48 8.17
CA ALA A 57 4.46 7.79 8.15
C ALA A 57 3.71 8.02 6.85
N THR A 58 4.25 7.58 5.71
CA THR A 58 3.58 7.64 4.40
C THR A 58 2.31 6.78 4.35
N ILE A 59 2.31 5.62 5.03
CA ILE A 59 1.11 4.79 5.19
C ILE A 59 0.08 5.51 6.09
N ALA A 60 0.50 6.08 7.22
CA ALA A 60 -0.39 6.76 8.16
C ALA A 60 -1.08 8.00 7.56
N GLN A 61 -0.33 8.80 6.82
CA GLN A 61 -0.84 10.01 6.16
C GLN A 61 -1.95 9.71 5.15
N ALA A 62 -1.90 8.54 4.50
CA ALA A 62 -2.87 8.13 3.51
C ALA A 62 -4.29 7.98 4.05
N ARG A 63 -4.50 7.88 5.37
CA ARG A 63 -5.86 7.87 5.95
C ARG A 63 -6.62 9.19 5.77
N ALA A 64 -5.93 10.29 5.46
CA ALA A 64 -6.52 11.60 5.24
C ALA A 64 -6.67 11.97 3.75
N THR A 65 -6.28 11.08 2.82
CA THR A 65 -6.36 11.35 1.38
C THR A 65 -7.80 11.23 0.85
N PRO A 66 -8.17 12.00 -0.19
CA PRO A 66 -9.47 11.82 -0.87
C PRO A 66 -9.54 10.56 -1.74
N ALA A 67 -8.43 9.91 -2.08
CA ALA A 67 -8.42 8.66 -2.86
C ALA A 67 -9.05 7.51 -2.04
N GLY A 68 -10.18 7.00 -2.52
CA GLY A 68 -11.05 6.08 -1.78
C GLY A 68 -10.36 4.80 -1.37
N LEU A 69 -9.80 4.07 -2.35
CA LEU A 69 -9.11 2.80 -2.09
C LEU A 69 -7.92 2.97 -1.15
N VAL A 70 -7.08 3.98 -1.41
CA VAL A 70 -5.87 4.25 -0.62
C VAL A 70 -6.22 4.55 0.84
N ARG A 71 -7.25 5.38 1.07
CA ARG A 71 -7.73 5.74 2.41
C ARG A 71 -8.26 4.52 3.16
N GLU A 72 -9.06 3.69 2.50
CA GLU A 72 -9.63 2.48 3.10
C GLU A 72 -8.54 1.46 3.45
N VAL A 73 -7.60 1.21 2.54
CA VAL A 73 -6.46 0.31 2.78
C VAL A 73 -5.61 0.81 3.95
N ALA A 74 -5.23 2.09 3.95
CA ALA A 74 -4.44 2.66 5.04
C ALA A 74 -5.17 2.55 6.39
N THR A 75 -6.48 2.78 6.42
CA THR A 75 -7.30 2.61 7.63
C THR A 75 -7.30 1.16 8.10
N ALA A 76 -7.43 0.19 7.17
CA ALA A 76 -7.44 -1.23 7.47
C ALA A 76 -6.09 -1.74 7.99
N ILE A 77 -4.96 -1.25 7.45
CA ILE A 77 -3.61 -1.59 7.95
C ILE A 77 -3.49 -1.27 9.44
N PHE A 78 -3.96 -0.10 9.87
CA PHE A 78 -3.89 0.33 11.28
C PHE A 78 -5.02 -0.24 12.16
N ALA A 79 -6.06 -0.81 11.57
CA ALA A 79 -7.11 -1.52 12.30
C ALA A 79 -6.78 -3.01 12.51
N SER A 80 -5.85 -3.56 11.71
CA SER A 80 -5.39 -4.93 11.86
C SER A 80 -4.56 -5.08 13.13
N ALA A 81 -4.94 -6.03 13.98
CA ALA A 81 -4.15 -6.45 15.14
C ALA A 81 -3.11 -7.54 14.80
N GLU A 82 -3.15 -8.05 13.57
CA GLU A 82 -2.32 -9.16 13.14
C GLU A 82 -0.94 -8.65 12.69
N PRO A 83 0.16 -9.21 13.21
CA PRO A 83 1.49 -8.87 12.72
C PRO A 83 1.59 -9.23 11.23
N PRO A 84 2.41 -8.51 10.45
CA PRO A 84 2.62 -8.88 9.05
C PRO A 84 3.10 -10.33 8.98
N ASP A 85 2.40 -11.15 8.18
CA ASP A 85 2.74 -12.55 7.92
C ASP A 85 4.23 -12.71 7.51
N ASP A 86 4.76 -13.92 7.72
CA ASP A 86 6.13 -14.35 7.43
C ASP A 86 6.66 -13.83 6.05
N PRO A 87 7.87 -13.24 5.96
CA PRO A 87 8.49 -12.76 4.71
C PRO A 87 8.67 -13.81 3.59
N GLY A 88 8.32 -15.08 3.79
CA GLY A 88 8.55 -16.17 2.85
C GLY A 88 7.87 -16.09 1.47
N TYR A 89 6.94 -15.16 1.22
CA TYR A 89 6.36 -14.93 -0.12
C TYR A 89 7.11 -13.81 -0.85
N PRO A 90 7.58 -14.03 -2.10
CA PRO A 90 8.26 -12.99 -2.86
C PRO A 90 7.29 -11.84 -3.15
N VAL A 91 7.62 -10.64 -2.68
CA VAL A 91 6.81 -9.42 -2.83
C VAL A 91 6.39 -9.16 -4.29
N ARG A 92 7.23 -9.58 -5.24
CA ARG A 92 6.96 -9.51 -6.68
C ARG A 92 5.68 -10.25 -7.09
N ASP A 93 5.46 -11.46 -6.60
CA ASP A 93 4.27 -12.25 -6.98
C ASP A 93 2.99 -11.63 -6.38
N GLU A 94 3.11 -11.03 -5.19
CA GLU A 94 2.03 -10.23 -4.61
C GLU A 94 1.75 -8.97 -5.42
N CYS A 95 2.78 -8.29 -5.92
CA CYS A 95 2.64 -7.15 -6.84
C CYS A 95 1.94 -7.56 -8.15
N VAL A 96 2.31 -8.70 -8.75
CA VAL A 96 1.65 -9.22 -9.96
C VAL A 96 0.17 -9.50 -9.67
N ARG A 97 -0.13 -10.24 -8.61
CA ARG A 97 -1.52 -10.57 -8.26
C ARG A 97 -2.33 -9.32 -7.94
N ALA A 98 -1.74 -8.35 -7.24
CA ALA A 98 -2.39 -7.09 -6.96
C ALA A 98 -2.63 -6.27 -8.24
N GLY A 99 -1.68 -6.28 -9.19
CA GLY A 99 -1.85 -5.68 -10.52
C GLY A 99 -3.11 -6.19 -11.23
N PHE A 100 -3.29 -7.51 -11.25
CA PHE A 100 -4.50 -8.14 -11.79
C PHE A 100 -5.78 -7.70 -11.07
N VAL A 101 -5.79 -7.67 -9.73
CA VAL A 101 -6.96 -7.21 -8.95
C VAL A 101 -7.28 -5.75 -9.28
N LEU A 102 -6.26 -4.88 -9.30
CA LEU A 102 -6.41 -3.47 -9.61
C LEU A 102 -6.95 -3.25 -11.03
N ALA A 103 -6.46 -4.01 -12.01
CA ALA A 103 -6.90 -3.90 -13.40
C ALA A 103 -8.33 -4.40 -13.63
N GLN A 104 -8.75 -5.44 -12.92
CA GLN A 104 -10.03 -6.13 -13.18
C GLN A 104 -11.18 -5.68 -12.28
N ARG A 105 -10.88 -5.19 -11.07
CA ARG A 105 -11.89 -5.00 -10.01
C ARG A 105 -11.93 -3.58 -9.42
N VAL A 106 -10.95 -2.73 -9.72
CA VAL A 106 -10.83 -1.39 -9.14
C VAL A 106 -10.97 -0.33 -10.24
N PRO A 107 -11.68 0.78 -10.00
CA PRO A 107 -11.71 1.90 -10.94
C PRO A 107 -10.29 2.40 -11.26
N SER A 108 -10.03 2.76 -12.52
CA SER A 108 -8.67 3.13 -12.98
C SER A 108 -8.03 4.23 -12.14
N ALA A 109 -8.79 5.27 -11.77
CA ALA A 109 -8.30 6.37 -10.93
C ALA A 109 -7.86 5.90 -9.52
N ASP A 110 -8.62 5.00 -8.89
CA ASP A 110 -8.25 4.43 -7.59
C ASP A 110 -7.06 3.47 -7.72
N ALA A 111 -6.99 2.71 -8.81
CA ALA A 111 -5.87 1.81 -9.10
C ALA A 111 -4.56 2.58 -9.33
N GLU A 112 -4.60 3.66 -10.10
CA GLU A 112 -3.46 4.57 -10.32
C GLU A 112 -3.00 5.23 -9.02
N ALA A 113 -3.95 5.75 -8.22
CA ALA A 113 -3.66 6.33 -6.92
C ALA A 113 -3.01 5.32 -5.97
N TYR A 114 -3.48 4.07 -5.98
CA TYR A 114 -2.91 2.99 -5.20
C TYR A 114 -1.47 2.65 -5.62
N ARG A 115 -1.21 2.46 -6.94
CA ARG A 115 0.15 2.18 -7.45
C ARG A 115 1.13 3.29 -7.08
N ALA A 116 0.73 4.55 -7.32
CA ALA A 116 1.54 5.72 -6.98
C ALA A 116 1.80 5.84 -5.47
N TRP A 117 0.83 5.47 -4.65
CA TRP A 117 1.00 5.44 -3.19
C TRP A 117 1.97 4.35 -2.74
N VAL A 118 1.87 3.13 -3.26
CA VAL A 118 2.82 2.04 -2.99
C VAL A 118 4.24 2.44 -3.41
N ARG A 119 4.40 3.12 -4.56
CA ARG A 119 5.69 3.65 -5.00
C ARG A 119 6.28 4.62 -3.97
N ARG A 120 5.50 5.61 -3.50
CA ARG A 120 5.95 6.58 -2.50
C ARG A 120 6.34 5.94 -1.17
N ILE A 121 5.66 4.87 -0.75
CA ILE A 121 6.03 4.12 0.45
C ILE A 121 7.42 3.48 0.28
N GLY A 122 7.64 2.83 -0.87
CA GLY A 122 8.94 2.26 -1.20
C GLY A 122 10.04 3.30 -1.24
N GLU A 123 9.83 4.42 -1.94
CA GLU A 123 10.77 5.54 -2.02
C GLU A 123 11.10 6.14 -0.65
N ALA A 124 10.11 6.26 0.25
CA ALA A 124 10.34 6.72 1.62
C ALA A 124 11.15 5.73 2.47
N GLY A 125 11.16 4.45 2.10
CA GLY A 125 11.96 3.39 2.73
C GLY A 125 13.38 3.27 2.19
N VAL A 126 13.74 4.02 1.16
CA VAL A 126 15.10 4.07 0.59
C VAL A 126 15.95 5.07 1.38
N ASP A 127 17.21 4.74 1.62
CA ASP A 127 18.21 5.71 2.10
C ASP A 127 18.84 6.43 0.90
N PRO A 128 18.65 7.75 0.74
CA PRO A 128 19.18 8.50 -0.40
C PRO A 128 20.66 8.82 -0.18
N VAL A 129 21.52 7.79 -0.11
CA VAL A 129 22.97 7.95 -0.17
C VAL A 129 23.39 7.84 -1.64
N PRO A 130 23.77 8.95 -2.30
CA PRO A 130 24.07 8.92 -3.74
C PRO A 130 25.28 8.03 -4.02
N GLY A 131 25.12 7.07 -4.93
CA GLY A 131 26.18 6.13 -5.31
C GLY A 131 26.31 4.90 -4.41
N ASP A 132 25.44 4.73 -3.42
CA ASP A 132 25.40 3.53 -2.59
C ASP A 132 24.76 2.34 -3.34
N PRO A 133 25.44 1.18 -3.47
CA PRO A 133 24.86 -0.02 -4.08
C PRO A 133 23.60 -0.54 -3.37
N VAL A 134 23.41 -0.25 -2.08
CA VAL A 134 22.18 -0.60 -1.37
C VAL A 134 21.01 0.22 -1.92
N CYS A 135 21.16 1.54 -2.03
CA CYS A 135 20.16 2.43 -2.59
C CYS A 135 19.76 1.99 -4.01
N ALA A 136 20.74 1.60 -4.84
CA ALA A 136 20.49 1.03 -6.17
C ALA A 136 19.66 -0.27 -6.11
N SER A 137 20.03 -1.21 -5.24
CA SER A 137 19.33 -2.49 -5.07
C SER A 137 17.88 -2.31 -4.57
N GLN A 138 17.67 -1.37 -3.66
CA GLN A 138 16.34 -1.00 -3.17
C GLN A 138 15.46 -0.42 -4.29
N MET A 139 16.06 0.40 -5.16
CA MET A 139 15.35 1.02 -6.28
C MET A 139 15.04 0.04 -7.40
N ASP A 140 15.95 -0.87 -7.73
CA ASP A 140 15.69 -1.96 -8.68
C ASP A 140 14.53 -2.85 -8.22
N LEU A 141 14.48 -3.20 -6.93
CA LEU A 141 13.37 -3.94 -6.34
C LEU A 141 12.05 -3.17 -6.43
N LEU A 142 12.06 -1.87 -6.14
CA LEU A 142 10.86 -1.05 -6.24
C LEU A 142 10.36 -0.94 -7.69
N ASP A 143 11.27 -0.75 -8.65
CA ASP A 143 10.94 -0.67 -10.07
C ASP A 143 10.37 -2.00 -10.58
N GLU A 144 10.90 -3.13 -10.11
CA GLU A 144 10.33 -4.44 -10.40
C GLU A 144 8.90 -4.58 -9.83
N CYS A 145 8.69 -4.18 -8.58
CA CYS A 145 7.37 -4.17 -7.94
C CYS A 145 6.38 -3.28 -8.70
N GLN A 146 6.81 -2.11 -9.15
CA GLN A 146 5.98 -1.18 -9.93
C GLN A 146 5.62 -1.74 -11.29
N ARG A 147 6.58 -2.37 -11.98
CA ARG A 147 6.33 -3.05 -13.26
C ARG A 147 5.34 -4.19 -13.10
N ALA A 148 5.47 -4.97 -12.03
CA ALA A 148 4.55 -6.06 -11.69
C ALA A 148 3.12 -5.56 -11.36
N LEU A 149 3.00 -4.44 -10.65
CA LEU A 149 1.71 -3.81 -10.35
C LEU A 149 1.00 -3.21 -11.57
N ALA A 150 1.75 -2.87 -12.61
CA ALA A 150 1.24 -2.31 -13.84
C ALA A 150 0.77 -3.36 -14.87
N ALA A 151 1.06 -4.65 -14.62
CA ALA A 151 0.61 -5.78 -15.45
C ALA A 151 -0.89 -6.08 -15.24
#